data_AF-A0A929NNI2-F1
#
_entry.id   AF-A0A929NNI2-F1
#
_cell.length_a   1.000
_cell.length_b   1.000
_cell.length_c   1.000
_cell.angle_alpha   90.00
_cell.angle_beta   90.00
_cell.angle_gamma   90.00
#
_symmetry.space_group_name_H-M   'P 1'
#
loop_
_entity.id
_entity.type
_entity.pdbx_description
1 polymer ?
#
loop_
_entity_poly.entity_id
_entity_poly.type
_entity_poly.pdbx_seq_one_letter_code
_entity_poly.pdbx_strand_id
1 'polypeptide(L)'
;MLKKYRNWRFAPLLVLLVAVTGCAGLVEGKKSHRASSVVDYLYPGNAIAVDKPSIAYLNLPIDVGIAFVPATGSRQANQDLDETRKTALMESIAAGFGQHDFIRNVEMIPTAYLRPGGSFDNLDQIRTMYGVDVMVLLSYDQVQYTDEGLLSLTYWTIVGAYIFQGEKNDTSTMVDAAVYDIASRKMLFRAPGISQVKGSATFVNQSEELRRDSAEGFRVAADNLVVNLTAELDRFKVKVKERPDEIKVTRAKGYTGGGDLGGGFAVLFLLLASAATWHGRRGA
;
A
#
# COMPACT_ATOMS: atom_id res chain seq x y z
N MET A 1 72.46 37.58 8.72
CA MET A 1 71.54 38.35 7.85
C MET A 1 70.82 37.39 6.91
N LEU A 2 69.55 37.06 7.16
CA LEU A 2 68.73 36.21 6.27
C LEU A 2 67.47 37.00 5.90
N LYS A 3 67.40 37.41 4.63
CA LYS A 3 66.35 38.28 4.07
C LYS A 3 65.11 37.43 3.78
N LYS A 4 64.04 37.62 4.56
CA LYS A 4 62.76 36.93 4.43
C LYS A 4 62.00 37.49 3.23
N TYR A 5 62.08 36.82 2.08
CA TYR A 5 61.29 37.15 0.89
C TYR A 5 59.81 36.85 1.16
N ARG A 6 59.03 37.91 1.38
CA ARG A 6 57.60 37.86 1.63
C ARG A 6 56.86 37.77 0.30
N ASN A 7 56.62 36.52 -0.15
CA ASN A 7 55.96 36.20 -1.41
C ASN A 7 54.44 36.47 -1.33
N TRP A 8 54.06 37.75 -1.37
CA TRP A 8 52.66 38.20 -1.35
C TRP A 8 52.13 38.46 -2.77
N ARG A 9 52.47 37.59 -3.73
CA ARG A 9 51.96 37.65 -5.12
C ARG A 9 51.12 36.44 -5.53
N PHE A 10 51.08 35.39 -4.71
CA PHE A 10 50.31 34.16 -4.96
C PHE A 10 48.98 34.09 -4.20
N ALA A 11 48.74 35.02 -3.27
CA ALA A 11 47.49 35.12 -2.53
C ALA A 11 46.23 35.31 -3.41
N PRO A 12 46.22 36.16 -4.46
CA PRO A 12 45.01 36.33 -5.28
C PRO A 12 44.71 35.12 -6.17
N LEU A 13 45.72 34.33 -6.55
CA LEU A 13 45.56 33.12 -7.38
C LEU A 13 44.90 31.98 -6.58
N LEU A 14 45.24 31.84 -5.29
CA LEU A 14 44.68 30.82 -4.40
C LEU A 14 43.19 31.09 -4.09
N VAL A 15 42.79 32.36 -3.93
CA VAL A 15 41.39 32.75 -3.68
C VAL A 15 40.51 32.51 -4.92
N LEU A 16 41.04 32.76 -6.12
CA LEU A 16 40.33 32.47 -7.37
C LEU A 16 40.10 30.97 -7.58
N LEU A 17 41.08 30.13 -7.20
CA LEU A 17 40.96 28.67 -7.27
C LEU A 17 39.90 28.09 -6.31
N VAL A 18 39.71 28.70 -5.13
CA VAL A 18 38.66 28.32 -4.18
C VAL A 18 37.27 28.81 -4.61
N ALA A 19 37.19 29.94 -5.33
CA ALA A 19 35.92 30.45 -5.83
C ALA A 19 35.34 29.61 -6.98
N VAL A 20 36.18 28.93 -7.78
CA VAL A 20 35.73 28.11 -8.92
C VAL A 20 35.29 26.70 -8.50
N THR A 21 35.83 26.15 -7.41
CA THR A 21 35.39 24.83 -6.88
C THR A 21 34.04 24.87 -6.17
N GLY A 22 33.48 26.05 -5.89
CA GLY A 22 32.17 26.21 -5.25
C GLY A 22 30.95 25.98 -6.15
N CYS A 23 31.12 25.94 -7.48
CA CYS A 23 30.00 25.79 -8.42
C CYS A 23 29.69 24.34 -8.82
N ALA A 24 30.51 23.36 -8.41
CA ALA A 24 30.31 21.96 -8.78
C ALA A 24 29.21 21.25 -7.95
N GLY A 25 28.83 21.79 -6.78
CA GLY A 25 27.78 21.22 -5.92
C GLY A 25 26.36 21.75 -6.18
N LEU A 26 26.19 22.72 -7.09
CA LEU A 26 24.88 23.34 -7.38
C LEU A 26 24.16 22.72 -8.60
N VAL A 27 24.78 21.73 -9.24
CA VAL A 27 24.25 20.98 -10.39
C VAL A 27 24.21 19.48 -10.07
N GLU A 28 23.90 19.12 -8.83
CA GLU A 28 23.41 17.77 -8.56
C GLU A 28 21.95 17.70 -8.98
N GLY A 29 21.65 16.84 -9.94
CA GLY A 29 20.31 16.53 -10.42
C GLY A 29 19.31 16.41 -9.28
N LYS A 30 18.28 17.24 -9.29
CA LYS A 30 17.24 17.25 -8.25
C LYS A 30 16.38 15.98 -8.35
N LYS A 31 16.75 14.94 -7.63
CA LYS A 31 15.90 13.77 -7.38
C LYS A 31 14.86 14.14 -6.32
N SER A 32 13.58 14.06 -6.65
CA SER A 32 12.50 14.14 -5.66
C SER A 32 11.96 12.74 -5.38
N HIS A 33 12.12 12.28 -4.14
CA HIS A 33 11.58 11.01 -3.63
C HIS A 33 10.56 11.31 -2.54
N ARG A 34 9.39 10.67 -2.62
CA ARG A 34 8.28 10.84 -1.67
C ARG A 34 7.78 9.46 -1.28
N ALA A 35 7.80 9.13 0.02
CA ALA A 35 7.40 7.80 0.47
C ALA A 35 6.68 7.81 1.83
N SER A 36 5.73 6.90 1.98
CA SER A 36 5.24 6.38 3.25
C SER A 36 5.40 4.86 3.26
N SER A 37 5.59 4.26 4.43
CA SER A 37 5.96 2.85 4.56
C SER A 37 5.15 2.17 5.66
N VAL A 38 4.44 1.09 5.30
CA VAL A 38 3.76 0.24 6.28
C VAL A 38 4.78 -0.40 7.23
N VAL A 39 5.98 -0.74 6.74
CA VAL A 39 7.05 -1.30 7.57
C VAL A 39 7.48 -0.31 8.64
N ASP A 40 7.74 0.95 8.26
CA ASP A 40 8.18 1.98 9.20
C ASP A 40 7.10 2.29 10.24
N TYR A 41 5.83 2.23 9.83
CA TYR A 41 4.69 2.44 10.71
C TYR A 41 4.51 1.28 11.70
N LEU A 42 4.55 0.02 11.24
CA LEU A 42 4.27 -1.17 12.06
C LEU A 42 5.47 -1.62 12.90
N TYR A 43 6.69 -1.48 12.38
CA TYR A 43 7.92 -2.01 12.96
C TYR A 43 8.97 -0.89 13.13
N PRO A 44 8.67 0.15 13.94
CA PRO A 44 9.61 1.24 14.16
C PRO A 44 10.92 0.70 14.78
N GLY A 45 12.06 1.07 14.20
CA GLY A 45 13.39 0.68 14.70
C GLY A 45 13.95 -0.65 14.17
N ASN A 46 13.45 -1.16 13.04
CA ASN A 46 13.95 -2.36 12.34
C ASN A 46 13.84 -3.69 13.11
N ALA A 47 13.12 -3.71 14.23
CA ALA A 47 12.70 -4.94 14.86
C ALA A 47 11.49 -5.49 14.07
N ILE A 48 11.75 -6.07 12.90
CA ILE A 48 10.81 -7.02 12.31
C ILE A 48 10.83 -8.22 13.26
N ALA A 49 10.08 -8.10 14.36
CA ALA A 49 9.76 -9.25 15.18
C ALA A 49 9.09 -10.21 14.21
N VAL A 50 9.69 -11.37 13.99
CA VAL A 50 9.04 -12.47 13.30
C VAL A 50 7.85 -12.81 14.18
N ASP A 51 6.70 -12.17 13.89
CA ASP A 51 5.47 -12.34 14.64
C ASP A 51 5.20 -13.84 14.62
N LYS A 52 5.24 -14.45 15.81
CA LYS A 52 5.02 -15.89 15.95
C LYS A 52 3.72 -16.21 15.22
N PRO A 53 3.66 -17.27 14.39
CA PRO A 53 2.48 -17.57 13.60
C PRO A 53 1.27 -17.70 14.53
N SER A 54 0.47 -16.64 14.56
CA SER A 54 -0.76 -16.56 15.34
C SER A 54 -1.91 -16.91 14.41
N ILE A 55 -2.94 -17.53 14.96
CA ILE A 55 -4.15 -17.86 14.19
C ILE A 55 -4.96 -16.58 14.08
N ALA A 56 -5.30 -16.16 12.85
CA ALA A 56 -6.21 -15.02 12.65
C ALA A 56 -7.64 -15.46 12.97
N TYR A 57 -8.38 -14.62 13.68
CA TYR A 57 -9.76 -14.90 14.07
C TYR A 57 -10.69 -13.93 13.35
N LEU A 58 -11.36 -14.39 12.29
CA LEU A 58 -12.28 -13.57 11.52
C LEU A 58 -13.71 -13.83 11.98
N ASN A 59 -14.33 -12.81 12.56
CA ASN A 59 -15.72 -12.84 12.98
C ASN A 59 -16.58 -12.28 11.85
N LEU A 60 -17.38 -13.12 11.20
CA LEU A 60 -18.24 -12.70 10.10
C LEU A 60 -19.58 -12.15 10.62
N PRO A 61 -20.09 -11.07 10.01
CA PRO A 61 -19.45 -10.24 8.97
C PRO A 61 -18.39 -9.28 9.56
N ILE A 62 -17.34 -8.97 8.79
CA ILE A 62 -16.13 -8.25 9.22
C ILE A 62 -16.32 -6.74 9.06
N ASP A 63 -15.84 -5.95 10.02
CA ASP A 63 -15.66 -4.50 9.86
C ASP A 63 -14.22 -4.16 9.48
N VAL A 64 -14.07 -3.40 8.40
CA VAL A 64 -12.79 -3.09 7.79
C VAL A 64 -12.50 -1.60 7.94
N GLY A 65 -11.35 -1.24 8.49
CA GLY A 65 -10.84 0.13 8.46
C GLY A 65 -9.86 0.33 7.30
N ILE A 66 -9.93 1.45 6.60
CA ILE A 66 -8.96 1.84 5.57
C ILE A 66 -8.25 3.10 6.02
N ALA A 67 -6.92 3.11 5.97
CA ALA A 67 -6.13 4.27 6.36
C ALA A 67 -4.86 4.40 5.51
N PHE A 68 -4.44 5.64 5.24
CA PHE A 68 -3.08 5.90 4.79
C PHE A 68 -2.12 5.93 5.98
N VAL A 69 -0.98 5.24 5.85
CA VAL A 69 0.08 5.34 6.85
C VAL A 69 0.79 6.69 6.74
N PRO A 70 1.19 7.28 7.87
CA PRO A 70 1.86 8.58 7.87
C PRO A 70 3.22 8.49 7.17
N ALA A 71 3.57 9.54 6.41
CA ALA A 71 4.90 9.66 5.81
C ALA A 71 5.97 9.87 6.88
N THR A 72 7.13 9.23 6.71
CA THR A 72 8.30 9.36 7.58
C THR A 72 9.20 10.49 7.04
N GLY A 73 9.17 11.68 7.65
CA GLY A 73 10.02 12.80 7.22
C GLY A 73 9.52 14.19 7.64
N SER A 74 10.33 15.23 7.37
CA SER A 74 10.03 16.63 7.71
C SER A 74 8.63 17.06 7.24
N ARG A 75 8.01 18.02 7.96
CA ARG A 75 6.61 18.49 7.80
C ARG A 75 6.13 18.75 6.35
N GLN A 76 7.04 18.92 5.38
CA GLN A 76 6.75 19.06 3.96
C GLN A 76 6.31 17.76 3.27
N ALA A 77 6.75 16.58 3.72
CA ALA A 77 6.35 15.29 3.12
C ALA A 77 4.85 14.98 3.31
N ASN A 78 4.19 15.60 4.30
CA ASN A 78 2.78 15.44 4.58
C ASN A 78 1.86 16.31 3.69
N GLN A 79 2.41 17.23 2.88
CA GLN A 79 1.64 18.11 1.99
C GLN A 79 1.57 17.59 0.53
N ASP A 80 2.24 16.49 0.21
CA ASP A 80 2.61 16.18 -1.18
C ASP A 80 1.67 15.21 -1.93
N LEU A 81 0.79 14.48 -1.23
CA LEU A 81 -0.34 13.77 -1.83
C LEU A 81 -1.63 14.46 -1.37
N ASP A 82 -2.33 15.09 -2.30
CA ASP A 82 -3.59 15.77 -2.06
C ASP A 82 -4.55 14.86 -1.28
N GLU A 83 -5.05 15.33 -0.14
CA GLU A 83 -6.01 14.61 0.71
C GLU A 83 -7.26 14.20 -0.08
N THR A 84 -7.62 14.98 -1.10
CA THR A 84 -8.71 14.65 -2.04
C THR A 84 -8.44 13.32 -2.75
N ARG A 85 -7.20 13.07 -3.20
CA ARG A 85 -6.81 11.85 -3.91
C ARG A 85 -6.74 10.65 -2.98
N LYS A 86 -6.26 10.85 -1.74
CA LYS A 86 -6.29 9.81 -0.70
C LYS A 86 -7.73 9.37 -0.44
N THR A 87 -8.61 10.35 -0.24
CA THR A 87 -10.04 10.09 0.00
C THR A 87 -10.67 9.34 -1.16
N ALA A 88 -10.45 9.80 -2.41
CA ALA A 88 -10.98 9.13 -3.61
C ALA A 88 -10.51 7.67 -3.76
N LEU A 89 -9.25 7.38 -3.42
CA LEU A 89 -8.75 6.00 -3.42
C LEU A 89 -9.41 5.16 -2.32
N MET A 90 -9.53 5.68 -1.09
CA MET A 90 -10.20 4.98 0.00
C MET A 90 -11.67 4.71 -0.33
N GLU A 91 -12.38 5.65 -0.96
CA GLU A 91 -13.75 5.47 -1.43
C GLU A 91 -13.86 4.37 -2.48
N SER A 92 -12.92 4.33 -3.44
CA SER A 92 -12.89 3.30 -4.49
C SER A 92 -12.62 1.90 -3.92
N ILE A 93 -11.72 1.80 -2.93
CA ILE A 93 -11.47 0.55 -2.20
C ILE A 93 -12.70 0.14 -1.39
N ALA A 94 -13.33 1.08 -0.68
CA ALA A 94 -14.53 0.83 0.09
C ALA A 94 -15.68 0.33 -0.79
N ALA A 95 -15.86 0.92 -1.98
CA ALA A 95 -16.84 0.47 -2.96
C ALA A 95 -16.56 -0.95 -3.48
N GLY A 96 -15.29 -1.32 -3.67
CA GLY A 96 -14.90 -2.69 -4.02
C GLY A 96 -15.20 -3.68 -2.89
N PHE A 97 -14.82 -3.33 -1.65
CA PHE A 97 -15.03 -4.17 -0.47
C PHE A 97 -16.51 -4.37 -0.15
N GLY A 98 -17.34 -3.33 -0.33
CA GLY A 98 -18.78 -3.38 -0.08
C GLY A 98 -19.56 -4.33 -0.99
N GLN A 99 -18.97 -4.86 -2.06
CA GLN A 99 -19.59 -5.87 -2.93
C GLN A 99 -19.59 -7.27 -2.32
N HIS A 100 -18.84 -7.49 -1.23
CA HIS A 100 -18.69 -8.80 -0.61
C HIS A 100 -19.60 -8.96 0.61
N ASP A 101 -20.34 -10.08 0.62
CA ASP A 101 -21.32 -10.44 1.64
C ASP A 101 -20.75 -10.61 3.06
N PHE A 102 -19.46 -10.92 3.16
CA PHE A 102 -18.76 -11.12 4.43
C PHE A 102 -18.20 -9.82 5.04
N ILE A 103 -18.39 -8.67 4.38
CA ILE A 103 -17.99 -7.36 4.87
C ILE A 103 -19.25 -6.63 5.34
N ARG A 104 -19.25 -6.21 6.61
CA ARG A 104 -20.37 -5.47 7.23
C ARG A 104 -20.28 -3.99 6.97
N ASN A 105 -19.13 -3.40 7.29
CA ASN A 105 -18.86 -1.98 7.17
C ASN A 105 -17.42 -1.76 6.69
N VAL A 106 -17.23 -0.66 5.96
CA VAL A 106 -15.91 -0.17 5.58
C VAL A 106 -15.77 1.26 6.07
N GLU A 107 -14.90 1.46 7.04
CA GLU A 107 -14.69 2.75 7.70
C GLU A 107 -13.42 3.42 7.16
N MET A 108 -13.53 4.67 6.74
CA MET A 108 -12.36 5.48 6.36
C MET A 108 -11.76 6.12 7.60
N ILE A 109 -10.56 5.70 7.98
CA ILE A 109 -9.85 6.18 9.16
C ILE A 109 -8.94 7.35 8.75
N PRO A 110 -9.16 8.56 9.28
CA PRO A 110 -8.28 9.69 8.99
C PRO A 110 -6.82 9.41 9.37
N THR A 111 -5.90 9.74 8.46
CA THR A 111 -4.44 9.62 8.67
C THR A 111 -3.98 10.31 9.96
N ALA A 112 -4.68 11.36 10.41
CA ALA A 112 -4.38 12.08 11.64
C ALA A 112 -4.46 11.22 12.92
N TYR A 113 -5.16 10.08 12.88
CA TYR A 113 -5.23 9.13 14.01
C TYR A 113 -4.13 8.06 13.97
N LEU A 114 -3.35 7.99 12.89
CA LEU A 114 -2.17 7.14 12.79
C LEU A 114 -0.93 7.96 13.15
N ARG A 115 -0.32 7.59 14.27
CA ARG A 115 0.92 8.18 14.78
C ARG A 115 2.09 7.64 13.97
N PRO A 116 3.03 8.49 13.50
CA PRO A 116 4.27 8.01 12.89
C PRO A 116 4.98 7.01 13.81
N GLY A 117 5.30 5.81 13.29
CA GLY A 117 5.87 4.72 14.09
C GLY A 117 4.93 4.18 15.18
N GLY A 118 3.61 4.27 14.99
CA GLY A 118 2.61 3.90 15.99
C GLY A 118 2.52 2.40 16.31
N SER A 119 3.07 1.54 15.45
CA SER A 119 3.04 0.08 15.56
C SER A 119 1.62 -0.51 15.68
N PHE A 120 1.52 -1.80 15.98
CA PHE A 120 0.25 -2.49 16.22
C PHE A 120 -0.49 -1.91 17.43
N ASP A 121 0.21 -1.35 18.41
CA ASP A 121 -0.42 -0.73 19.57
C ASP A 121 -1.28 0.50 19.18
N ASN A 122 -0.91 1.24 18.13
CA ASN A 122 -1.79 2.27 17.57
C ASN A 122 -3.00 1.67 16.84
N LEU A 123 -2.84 0.53 16.16
CA LEU A 123 -3.97 -0.15 15.53
C LEU A 123 -4.97 -0.68 16.56
N ASP A 124 -4.50 -1.16 17.71
CA ASP A 124 -5.37 -1.59 18.83
C ASP A 124 -6.24 -0.43 19.35
N GLN A 125 -5.69 0.79 19.38
CA GLN A 125 -6.45 1.99 19.73
C GLN A 125 -7.50 2.34 18.68
N ILE A 126 -7.14 2.27 17.40
CA ILE A 126 -8.06 2.53 16.27
C ILE A 126 -9.19 1.51 16.26
N ARG A 127 -8.88 0.23 16.45
CA ARG A 127 -9.85 -0.86 16.60
C ARG A 127 -10.89 -0.55 17.66
N THR A 128 -10.44 -0.11 18.83
CA THR A 128 -11.35 0.20 19.95
C THR A 128 -12.23 1.43 19.66
N MET A 129 -11.68 2.43 18.98
CA MET A 129 -12.36 3.70 18.69
C MET A 129 -13.37 3.60 17.54
N TYR A 130 -13.03 2.83 16.49
CA TYR A 130 -13.83 2.72 15.27
C TYR A 130 -14.56 1.38 15.11
N GLY A 131 -14.32 0.42 16.00
CA GLY A 131 -14.98 -0.89 15.97
C GLY A 131 -14.60 -1.73 14.75
N VAL A 132 -13.38 -1.56 14.23
CA VAL A 132 -12.85 -2.29 13.07
C VAL A 132 -11.99 -3.46 13.52
N ASP A 133 -12.15 -4.64 12.90
CA ASP A 133 -11.36 -5.83 13.23
C ASP A 133 -10.18 -6.03 12.26
N VAL A 134 -10.35 -5.59 11.01
CA VAL A 134 -9.33 -5.69 9.95
C VAL A 134 -8.93 -4.28 9.50
N MET A 135 -7.63 -4.07 9.27
CA MET A 135 -7.10 -2.81 8.74
C MET A 135 -6.48 -3.00 7.37
N VAL A 136 -6.88 -2.16 6.41
CA VAL A 136 -6.19 -1.92 5.14
C VAL A 136 -5.29 -0.72 5.33
N LEU A 137 -3.98 -0.96 5.35
CA LEU A 137 -2.97 0.08 5.45
C LEU A 137 -2.44 0.42 4.06
N LEU A 138 -2.66 1.67 3.64
CA LEU A 138 -2.22 2.20 2.37
C LEU A 138 -0.90 2.94 2.55
N SER A 139 0.08 2.58 1.75
CA SER A 139 1.34 3.32 1.60
C SER A 139 1.53 3.78 0.17
N TYR A 140 2.32 4.82 -0.01
CA TYR A 140 2.62 5.41 -1.31
C TYR A 140 4.09 5.73 -1.41
N ASP A 141 4.71 5.39 -2.53
CA ASP A 141 6.07 5.79 -2.88
C ASP A 141 6.08 6.29 -4.33
N GLN A 142 6.69 7.44 -4.57
CA GLN A 142 6.91 7.96 -5.90
C GLN A 142 8.30 8.57 -6.01
N VAL A 143 8.94 8.23 -7.12
CA VAL A 143 10.26 8.72 -7.51
C VAL A 143 10.13 9.38 -8.88
N GLN A 144 10.65 10.60 -8.99
CA GLN A 144 10.72 11.33 -10.25
C GLN A 144 12.17 11.55 -10.63
N TYR A 145 12.50 11.17 -11.86
CA TYR A 145 13.86 11.20 -12.36
C TYR A 145 14.10 12.43 -13.24
N THR A 146 15.21 13.14 -13.07
CA THR A 146 15.57 14.28 -13.94
C THR A 146 16.89 14.11 -14.70
N ASP A 147 17.68 13.05 -14.42
CA ASP A 147 19.00 12.80 -15.03
C ASP A 147 19.21 11.35 -15.52
N GLU A 148 20.37 11.01 -16.09
CA GLU A 148 20.70 9.62 -16.49
C GLU A 148 21.24 8.81 -15.29
N GLY A 149 20.67 7.64 -15.01
CA GLY A 149 21.29 6.67 -14.09
C GLY A 149 20.45 5.41 -13.86
N LEU A 150 21.13 4.27 -13.75
CA LEU A 150 20.53 3.00 -13.33
C LEU A 150 20.18 3.08 -11.84
N LEU A 151 18.89 3.12 -11.52
CA LEU A 151 18.41 2.84 -10.18
C LEU A 151 17.69 1.50 -10.20
N SER A 152 18.26 0.54 -9.49
CA SER A 152 17.55 -0.64 -8.99
C SER A 152 16.86 -0.21 -7.70
N LEU A 153 15.58 0.16 -7.78
CA LEU A 153 14.79 0.35 -6.57
C LEU A 153 14.65 -1.00 -5.87
N THR A 154 15.30 -1.24 -4.73
CA THR A 154 15.01 -2.39 -3.88
C THR A 154 13.92 -2.00 -2.89
N TYR A 155 12.68 -2.41 -3.15
CA TYR A 155 11.57 -2.10 -2.26
C TYR A 155 11.68 -2.94 -0.99
N TRP A 156 11.96 -2.37 0.18
CA TRP A 156 11.78 -3.11 1.44
C TRP A 156 10.30 -3.25 1.73
N THR A 157 9.72 -4.31 1.22
CA THR A 157 8.38 -4.74 1.60
C THR A 157 8.51 -5.82 2.67
N ILE A 158 7.46 -6.00 3.47
CA ILE A 158 7.41 -6.99 4.57
C ILE A 158 7.82 -8.42 4.12
N VAL A 159 7.79 -8.71 2.80
CA VAL A 159 8.08 -10.04 2.22
C VAL A 159 9.22 -10.04 1.18
N GLY A 160 9.85 -8.89 0.85
CA GLY A 160 11.04 -8.89 -0.01
C GLY A 160 11.22 -7.66 -0.92
N ALA A 161 12.36 -7.66 -1.63
CA ALA A 161 12.79 -6.62 -2.56
C ALA A 161 12.23 -6.83 -3.97
N TYR A 162 11.36 -5.93 -4.42
CA TYR A 162 11.06 -5.79 -5.84
C TYR A 162 12.15 -4.92 -6.49
N ILE A 163 12.54 -5.18 -7.74
CA ILE A 163 13.48 -4.34 -8.52
C ILE A 163 12.79 -3.77 -9.76
N PHE A 164 12.79 -2.44 -9.91
CA PHE A 164 12.38 -1.76 -11.14
C PHE A 164 13.56 -0.98 -11.72
N GLN A 165 13.59 -0.86 -13.05
CA GLN A 165 14.55 -0.03 -13.78
C GLN A 165 13.88 1.31 -14.11
N GLY A 166 14.47 2.42 -13.68
CA GLY A 166 14.00 3.76 -14.05
C GLY A 166 14.71 4.30 -15.30
N GLU A 167 13.98 4.95 -16.21
CA GLU A 167 14.52 5.72 -17.33
C GLU A 167 14.51 7.23 -17.02
N LYS A 168 15.28 8.04 -17.77
CA LYS A 168 15.39 9.49 -17.57
C LYS A 168 14.06 10.19 -17.82
N ASN A 169 13.69 11.14 -16.95
CA ASN A 169 12.41 11.86 -16.97
C ASN A 169 11.17 10.99 -16.67
N ASP A 170 11.35 9.76 -16.19
CA ASP A 170 10.21 8.94 -15.79
C ASP A 170 9.75 9.28 -14.36
N THR A 171 8.44 9.17 -14.17
CA THR A 171 7.80 9.15 -12.86
C THR A 171 7.31 7.74 -12.58
N SER A 172 7.93 7.08 -11.61
CA SER A 172 7.53 5.76 -11.14
C SER A 172 6.76 5.88 -9.84
N THR A 173 5.59 5.27 -9.78
CA THR A 173 4.71 5.32 -8.62
C THR A 173 4.32 3.92 -8.18
N MET A 174 4.36 3.69 -6.87
CA MET A 174 3.80 2.52 -6.23
C MET A 174 2.83 2.97 -5.14
N VAL A 175 1.61 2.43 -5.17
CA VAL A 175 0.69 2.44 -4.05
C VAL A 175 0.59 1.01 -3.56
N ASP A 176 0.55 0.79 -2.27
CA ASP A 176 0.51 -0.55 -1.71
C ASP A 176 -0.52 -0.65 -0.60
N ALA A 177 -1.27 -1.74 -0.60
CA ALA A 177 -2.29 -2.05 0.40
C ALA A 177 -1.91 -3.32 1.13
N ALA A 178 -1.67 -3.22 2.43
CA ALA A 178 -1.43 -4.36 3.31
C ALA A 178 -2.64 -4.55 4.24
N VAL A 179 -3.22 -5.76 4.24
CA VAL A 179 -4.44 -6.08 4.98
C VAL A 179 -4.10 -6.94 6.20
N TYR A 180 -4.49 -6.49 7.38
CA TYR A 180 -4.14 -7.11 8.66
C TYR A 180 -5.36 -7.42 9.51
N ASP A 181 -5.38 -8.60 10.13
CA ASP A 181 -6.16 -8.83 11.36
C ASP A 181 -5.40 -8.14 12.50
N ILE A 182 -6.04 -7.13 13.09
CA ILE A 182 -5.43 -6.30 14.15
C ILE A 182 -5.16 -7.18 15.38
N ALA A 183 -6.12 -8.02 15.77
CA ALA A 183 -6.08 -8.77 17.01
C ALA A 183 -4.95 -9.80 17.03
N SER A 184 -4.76 -10.50 15.91
CA SER A 184 -3.70 -11.50 15.79
C SER A 184 -2.40 -10.93 15.23
N ARG A 185 -2.36 -9.63 14.88
CA ARG A 185 -1.24 -8.94 14.20
C ARG A 185 -0.80 -9.65 12.91
N LYS A 186 -1.73 -10.37 12.28
CA LYS A 186 -1.43 -11.24 11.13
C LYS A 186 -1.79 -10.53 9.84
N MET A 187 -0.82 -10.47 8.93
CA MET A 187 -1.11 -10.08 7.55
C MET A 187 -2.00 -11.15 6.93
N LEU A 188 -3.16 -10.74 6.44
CA LEU A 188 -4.10 -11.59 5.74
C LEU A 188 -3.68 -11.74 4.28
N PHE A 189 -3.41 -10.61 3.64
CA PHE A 189 -2.91 -10.53 2.27
C PHE A 189 -2.43 -9.10 1.95
N ARG A 190 -1.90 -8.93 0.74
CA ARG A 190 -1.38 -7.66 0.24
C ARG A 190 -1.65 -7.52 -1.25
N ALA A 191 -1.86 -6.29 -1.70
CA ALA A 191 -1.99 -5.97 -3.11
C ALA A 191 -1.21 -4.70 -3.45
N PRO A 192 -0.24 -4.77 -4.37
CA PRO A 192 0.44 -3.59 -4.89
C PRO A 192 -0.33 -3.00 -6.09
N GLY A 193 -0.15 -1.71 -6.32
CA GLY A 193 -0.55 -0.98 -7.51
C GLY A 193 0.63 -0.17 -8.03
N ILE A 194 0.95 -0.29 -9.32
CA ILE A 194 2.16 0.32 -9.89
C ILE A 194 1.85 1.12 -11.13
N SER A 195 2.65 2.15 -11.38
CA SER A 195 2.63 2.89 -12.63
C SER A 195 4.01 3.44 -12.98
N GLN A 196 4.20 3.64 -14.28
CA GLN A 196 5.36 4.32 -14.83
C GLN A 196 4.85 5.29 -15.90
N VAL A 197 5.04 6.58 -15.65
CA VAL A 197 4.72 7.64 -16.61
C VAL A 197 6.03 8.10 -17.23
N LYS A 198 6.16 7.92 -18.55
CA LYS A 198 7.32 8.39 -19.29
C LYS A 198 7.19 9.89 -19.55
N GLY A 199 8.07 10.68 -18.97
CA GLY A 199 8.06 12.13 -19.14
C GLY A 199 8.91 12.58 -20.33
N SER A 200 8.38 13.49 -21.14
CA SER A 200 9.12 14.17 -22.21
C SER A 200 9.59 15.56 -21.78
N ALA A 201 9.77 15.79 -20.47
CA ALA A 201 10.01 17.10 -19.90
C ALA A 201 11.26 17.77 -20.51
N THR A 202 11.05 18.87 -21.22
CA THR A 202 12.12 19.77 -21.64
C THR A 202 12.40 20.79 -20.52
N PHE A 203 13.63 21.28 -20.41
CA PHE A 203 14.08 22.16 -19.31
C PHE A 203 13.17 23.37 -19.03
N VAL A 204 12.41 23.85 -20.02
CA VAL A 204 11.58 25.06 -19.92
C VAL A 204 10.25 24.82 -19.20
N ASN A 205 9.71 23.59 -19.17
CA ASN A 205 8.41 23.28 -18.51
C ASN A 205 8.50 22.15 -17.47
N GLN A 206 9.71 21.76 -17.07
CA GLN A 206 9.95 20.56 -16.28
C GLN A 206 9.10 20.48 -14.99
N SER A 207 8.95 21.57 -14.25
CA SER A 207 8.22 21.52 -12.96
C SER A 207 6.70 21.33 -13.08
N GLU A 208 6.09 21.75 -14.19
CA GLU A 208 4.65 21.56 -14.43
C GLU A 208 4.39 20.16 -14.96
N GLU A 209 5.22 19.67 -15.90
CA GLU A 209 5.11 18.29 -16.40
C GLU A 209 5.35 17.28 -15.27
N LEU A 210 6.37 17.47 -14.44
CA LEU A 210 6.62 16.61 -13.28
C LEU A 210 5.44 16.56 -12.29
N ARG A 211 4.72 17.67 -12.10
CA ARG A 211 3.50 17.70 -11.28
C ARG A 211 2.34 16.94 -11.92
N ARG A 212 2.20 17.02 -13.25
CA ARG A 212 1.20 16.26 -14.00
C ARG A 212 1.52 14.76 -13.99
N ASP A 213 2.77 14.39 -14.27
CA ASP A 213 3.24 13.01 -14.26
C ASP A 213 3.12 12.39 -12.87
N SER A 214 3.37 13.19 -11.82
CA SER A 214 3.13 12.81 -10.43
C SER A 214 1.67 12.44 -10.16
N ALA A 215 0.75 13.29 -10.63
CA ALA A 215 -0.68 13.10 -10.44
C ALA A 215 -1.20 11.89 -11.23
N GLU A 216 -0.79 11.78 -12.49
CA GLU A 216 -1.17 10.69 -13.37
C GLU A 216 -0.60 9.36 -12.89
N GLY A 217 0.67 9.35 -12.46
CA GLY A 217 1.31 8.18 -11.89
C GLY A 217 0.55 7.66 -10.66
N PHE A 218 0.14 8.55 -9.75
CA PHE A 218 -0.71 8.15 -8.63
C PHE A 218 -2.05 7.57 -9.08
N ARG A 219 -2.75 8.25 -10.00
CA ARG A 219 -4.06 7.81 -10.49
C ARG A 219 -3.99 6.40 -11.11
N VAL A 220 -3.03 6.18 -12.00
CA VAL A 220 -2.84 4.87 -12.67
C VAL A 220 -2.46 3.78 -11.66
N ALA A 221 -1.57 4.09 -10.71
CA ALA A 221 -1.19 3.13 -9.67
C ALA A 221 -2.37 2.80 -8.74
N ALA A 222 -3.20 3.79 -8.41
CA ALA A 222 -4.42 3.63 -7.62
C ALA A 222 -5.48 2.76 -8.33
N ASP A 223 -5.73 3.01 -9.62
CA ASP A 223 -6.64 2.16 -10.42
C ASP A 223 -6.13 0.71 -10.48
N ASN A 224 -4.82 0.53 -10.69
CA ASN A 224 -4.19 -0.78 -10.68
C ASN A 224 -4.29 -1.48 -9.31
N LEU A 225 -4.09 -0.73 -8.22
CA LEU A 225 -4.24 -1.23 -6.86
C LEU A 225 -5.66 -1.79 -6.62
N VAL A 226 -6.71 -1.05 -6.99
CA VAL A 226 -8.10 -1.45 -6.73
C VAL A 226 -8.42 -2.77 -7.44
N VAL A 227 -7.98 -2.93 -8.69
CA VAL A 227 -8.13 -4.19 -9.44
C VAL A 227 -7.40 -5.34 -8.74
N ASN A 228 -6.13 -5.14 -8.37
CA ASN A 228 -5.32 -6.18 -7.72
C ASN A 228 -5.85 -6.56 -6.34
N LEU A 229 -6.33 -5.57 -5.57
CA LEU A 229 -6.86 -5.74 -4.23
C LEU A 229 -8.17 -6.54 -4.24
N THR A 230 -9.07 -6.24 -5.17
CA THR A 230 -10.30 -7.01 -5.36
C THR A 230 -9.98 -8.47 -5.70
N ALA A 231 -9.04 -8.70 -6.62
CA ALA A 231 -8.63 -10.05 -6.99
C ALA A 231 -7.96 -10.82 -5.84
N GLU A 232 -7.18 -10.15 -4.99
CA GLU A 232 -6.58 -10.81 -3.81
C GLU A 232 -7.63 -11.08 -2.72
N LEU A 233 -8.64 -10.23 -2.55
CA LEU A 233 -9.75 -10.46 -1.64
C LEU A 233 -10.56 -11.71 -2.04
N ASP A 234 -10.83 -11.89 -3.34
CA ASP A 234 -11.47 -13.10 -3.85
C ASP A 234 -10.61 -14.36 -3.61
N ARG A 235 -9.30 -14.27 -3.87
CA ARG A 235 -8.36 -15.37 -3.56
C ARG A 235 -8.31 -15.67 -2.07
N PHE A 236 -8.36 -14.64 -1.23
CA PHE A 236 -8.39 -14.79 0.21
C PHE A 236 -9.64 -15.54 0.68
N LYS A 237 -10.83 -15.24 0.13
CA LYS A 237 -12.07 -15.98 0.41
C LYS A 237 -11.93 -17.49 0.17
N VAL A 238 -11.17 -17.88 -0.86
CA VAL A 238 -10.88 -19.30 -1.16
C VAL A 238 -9.85 -19.86 -0.16
N LYS A 239 -8.71 -19.16 0.04
CA LYS A 239 -7.63 -19.59 0.95
C LYS A 239 -8.12 -19.84 2.39
N VAL A 240 -9.02 -19.00 2.89
CA VAL A 240 -9.60 -19.15 4.24
C VAL A 240 -10.38 -20.46 4.39
N LYS A 241 -11.02 -20.95 3.33
CA LYS A 241 -11.73 -22.25 3.35
C LYS A 241 -10.76 -23.43 3.30
N GLU A 242 -9.63 -23.27 2.62
CA GLU A 242 -8.62 -24.32 2.43
C GLU A 242 -7.66 -24.45 3.61
N ARG A 243 -7.45 -23.38 4.40
CA ARG A 243 -6.49 -23.36 5.52
C ARG A 243 -7.14 -22.97 6.87
N PRO A 244 -8.05 -23.79 7.41
CA PRO A 244 -8.71 -23.51 8.69
C PRO A 244 -7.75 -23.47 9.89
N ASP A 245 -6.56 -24.09 9.76
CA ASP A 245 -5.54 -24.13 10.82
C ASP A 245 -4.82 -22.78 10.98
N GLU A 246 -4.83 -21.94 9.95
CA GLU A 246 -4.18 -20.62 9.96
C GLU A 246 -5.16 -19.47 10.19
N ILE A 247 -6.43 -19.66 9.81
CA ILE A 247 -7.49 -18.64 9.87
C ILE A 247 -8.77 -19.30 10.38
N LYS A 248 -9.19 -18.94 11.60
CA LYS A 248 -10.43 -19.42 12.21
C LYS A 248 -11.55 -18.44 11.94
N VAL A 249 -12.58 -18.91 11.23
CA VAL A 249 -13.77 -18.11 10.93
C VAL A 249 -14.87 -18.44 11.93
N THR A 250 -15.31 -17.45 12.69
CA THR A 250 -16.54 -17.55 13.49
C THR A 250 -17.66 -16.77 12.80
N ARG A 251 -18.91 -17.20 12.98
CA ARG A 251 -20.08 -16.53 12.38
C ARG A 251 -20.95 -15.99 13.49
N ALA A 252 -21.39 -14.74 13.37
CA ALA A 252 -22.42 -14.19 14.24
C ALA A 252 -23.72 -15.00 14.14
N LYS A 253 -24.47 -15.09 15.23
CA LYS A 253 -25.75 -15.82 15.27
C LYS A 253 -26.71 -15.21 14.23
N GLY A 254 -27.20 -16.04 13.30
CA GLY A 254 -28.13 -15.63 12.23
C GLY A 254 -27.49 -15.19 10.91
N TYR A 255 -26.15 -15.19 10.79
CA TYR A 255 -25.46 -14.86 9.54
C TYR A 255 -25.36 -16.07 8.60
N THR A 256 -26.01 -15.98 7.44
CA THR A 256 -25.98 -16.97 6.35
C THR A 256 -25.30 -16.37 5.10
N GLY A 257 -24.02 -16.01 5.21
CA GLY A 257 -23.24 -15.51 4.07
C GLY A 257 -23.01 -16.58 2.99
N GLY A 258 -23.05 -16.16 1.73
CA GLY A 258 -23.08 -16.94 0.49
C GLY A 258 -22.16 -18.16 0.47
N GLY A 259 -22.80 -19.32 0.58
CA GLY A 259 -22.14 -20.62 0.62
C GLY A 259 -22.97 -21.68 1.33
N ASP A 260 -23.99 -21.29 2.09
CA ASP A 260 -24.94 -22.23 2.65
C ASP A 260 -26.00 -22.58 1.58
N LEU A 261 -25.69 -23.58 0.75
CA LEU A 261 -26.75 -24.43 0.21
C LEU A 261 -27.33 -25.20 1.41
N GLY A 262 -28.11 -24.49 2.22
CA GLY A 262 -28.74 -25.04 3.42
C GLY A 262 -29.54 -26.28 3.06
N GLY A 263 -29.76 -27.15 4.06
CA GLY A 263 -30.40 -28.47 3.90
C GLY A 263 -31.73 -28.52 3.12
N GLY A 264 -32.36 -27.37 2.84
CA GLY A 264 -33.47 -27.25 1.89
C GLY A 264 -33.12 -27.64 0.45
N PHE A 265 -31.89 -27.42 -0.04
CA PHE A 265 -31.47 -27.89 -1.37
C PHE A 265 -31.30 -29.41 -1.42
N ALA A 266 -30.88 -30.05 -0.33
CA ALA A 266 -30.83 -31.50 -0.24
C ALA A 266 -32.24 -32.13 -0.31
N VAL A 267 -33.26 -31.47 0.25
CA VAL A 267 -34.66 -31.90 0.14
C VAL A 267 -35.16 -31.73 -1.30
N LEU A 268 -34.77 -30.67 -2.02
CA LEU A 268 -35.16 -30.48 -3.42
C LEU A 268 -34.57 -31.57 -4.33
N PHE A 269 -33.30 -31.98 -4.12
CA PHE A 269 -32.69 -33.08 -4.87
C PHE A 269 -33.31 -34.44 -4.53
N LEU A 270 -33.67 -34.69 -3.25
CA LEU A 270 -34.38 -35.90 -2.86
C LEU A 270 -35.80 -35.95 -3.46
N LEU A 271 -36.50 -34.83 -3.52
CA LEU A 271 -37.82 -34.73 -4.16
C LEU A 271 -37.72 -34.95 -5.69
N LEU A 272 -36.73 -34.37 -6.35
CA LEU A 272 -36.51 -34.58 -7.79
C LEU A 272 -36.09 -36.03 -8.11
N ALA A 273 -35.23 -36.64 -7.29
CA ALA A 273 -34.86 -38.05 -7.43
C ALA A 273 -36.06 -38.99 -7.20
N SER A 274 -36.92 -38.68 -6.23
CA SER A 274 -38.14 -39.44 -5.98
C SER A 274 -39.18 -39.28 -7.11
N ALA A 275 -39.29 -38.11 -7.72
CA ALA A 275 -40.16 -37.88 -8.88
C ALA A 275 -39.65 -38.61 -10.14
N ALA A 276 -38.34 -38.60 -10.39
CA ALA A 276 -37.73 -39.29 -11.52
C ALA A 276 -37.88 -40.82 -11.43
N THR A 277 -37.70 -41.40 -10.24
CA THR A 277 -37.93 -42.83 -10.00
C THR A 277 -39.39 -43.23 -10.10
N TRP A 278 -40.32 -42.32 -9.79
CA TRP A 278 -41.75 -42.55 -9.94
C TRP A 278 -42.24 -42.47 -11.39
N HIS A 279 -41.65 -41.58 -12.21
CA HIS A 279 -41.94 -41.53 -13.65
C HIS A 279 -41.32 -42.72 -14.41
N GLY A 280 -40.13 -43.18 -14.05
CA GLY A 280 -39.50 -44.37 -14.66
C GLY A 280 -40.27 -45.68 -14.40
N ARG A 281 -41.09 -45.76 -13.35
CA ARG A 281 -41.91 -46.93 -13.02
C ARG A 281 -43.29 -46.97 -13.68
N ARG A 282 -43.71 -45.89 -14.35
CA ARG A 282 -45.00 -45.83 -15.08
C ARG A 282 -44.85 -45.99 -16.59
N GLY A 283 -43.62 -46.16 -17.09
CA GLY A 283 -43.29 -46.38 -18.50
C GLY A 283 -42.66 -47.73 -18.81
N ALA A 284 -42.76 -48.71 -17.91
CA ALA A 284 -42.35 -50.11 -18.11
C ALA A 284 -43.52 -51.04 -17.85
#